data_AF-A0A6G1T0E9-F1
#
_entry.id   AF-A0A6G1T0E9-F1
#
_cell.length_a   1.000
_cell.length_b   1.000
_cell.length_c   1.000
_cell.angle_alpha   90.00
_cell.angle_beta   90.00
_cell.angle_gamma   90.00
#
_symmetry.space_group_name_H-M   'P 1'
#
loop_
_entity.id
_entity.type
_entity.pdbx_description
1 polymer ?
#
loop_
_entity_poly.entity_id
_entity_poly.type
_entity_poly.pdbx_seq_one_letter_code
_entity_poly.pdbx_strand_id
1 'polypeptide(L)'
;MLRERVIDAVPTMLTAVVLAVLVGAAVFALQERQLSRANDELSEARAAADELRRTAGVLEGERDQLKAQVTDQEGAIDAVIAELEESTRQVAVLQAQLGQSGDFGERFLELTQQYAELQGEYQELVETGERFASFVPIRTPELPRDALYLDLSVPGVTYTSAVCSGSMEPNISCEDLQVLYPPRVTDLDVGDIIYYRKQQPDCSGPMEGRFVLHRISRVLIGGAGVAFETKGDALSFGDGCIVPAEDVLYKLLTVVHNGRVIEQQTQVDSRG
;
A
#
# COMPACT_ATOMS: atom_id res chain seq x y z
N MET A 1 -16.04 -140.10 -80.30
CA MET A 1 -15.02 -139.18 -79.72
C MET A 1 -15.64 -137.86 -79.22
N LEU A 2 -16.74 -137.90 -78.45
CA LEU A 2 -17.43 -136.69 -77.94
C LEU A 2 -17.73 -136.75 -76.43
N ARG A 3 -17.37 -137.85 -75.76
CA ARG A 3 -17.61 -138.07 -74.32
C ARG A 3 -16.41 -137.70 -73.42
N GLU A 4 -15.21 -137.52 -73.98
CA GLU A 4 -14.01 -137.11 -73.23
C GLU A 4 -13.87 -135.59 -73.07
N ARG A 5 -14.42 -134.77 -73.98
CA ARG A 5 -14.28 -133.30 -73.89
C ARG A 5 -15.17 -132.62 -72.84
N VAL A 6 -16.18 -133.32 -72.33
CA VAL A 6 -17.11 -132.77 -71.31
C VAL A 6 -16.60 -133.04 -69.89
N ILE A 7 -15.80 -134.08 -69.68
CA ILE A 7 -15.22 -134.41 -68.36
C ILE A 7 -13.96 -133.56 -68.08
N ASP A 8 -13.23 -133.14 -69.11
CA ASP A 8 -12.09 -132.21 -68.95
C ASP A 8 -12.50 -130.73 -68.76
N ALA A 9 -13.73 -130.36 -69.10
CA ALA A 9 -14.24 -128.98 -69.01
C ALA A 9 -14.91 -128.64 -67.66
N VAL A 10 -15.39 -129.65 -66.93
CA VAL A 10 -16.06 -129.48 -65.63
C VAL A 10 -15.10 -129.00 -64.53
N PRO A 11 -13.87 -129.55 -64.38
CA PRO A 11 -12.90 -129.03 -63.42
C PRO A 11 -12.53 -127.58 -63.73
N THR A 12 -12.35 -127.23 -65.01
CA THR A 12 -11.98 -125.88 -65.43
C THR A 12 -13.11 -124.86 -65.22
N MET A 13 -14.38 -125.20 -65.50
CA MET A 13 -15.52 -124.34 -65.16
C MET A 13 -15.75 -124.21 -63.65
N LEU A 14 -15.64 -125.31 -62.89
CA LEU A 14 -15.80 -125.27 -61.43
C LEU A 14 -14.69 -124.41 -60.80
N THR A 15 -13.46 -124.53 -61.30
CA THR A 15 -12.33 -123.68 -60.87
C THR A 15 -12.58 -122.22 -61.24
N ALA A 16 -13.11 -121.93 -62.43
CA ALA A 16 -13.44 -120.56 -62.85
C ALA A 16 -14.57 -119.92 -62.01
N VAL A 17 -15.60 -120.69 -61.66
CA VAL A 17 -16.70 -120.22 -60.79
C VAL A 17 -16.20 -120.00 -59.36
N VAL A 18 -15.41 -120.93 -58.81
CA VAL A 18 -14.80 -120.78 -57.47
C VAL A 18 -13.86 -119.56 -57.44
N LEU A 19 -13.05 -119.36 -58.49
CA LEU A 19 -12.17 -118.20 -58.60
C LEU A 19 -12.97 -116.90 -58.71
N ALA A 20 -14.05 -116.86 -59.49
CA ALA A 20 -14.92 -115.69 -59.61
C ALA A 20 -15.60 -115.33 -58.27
N VAL A 21 -16.05 -116.33 -57.51
CA VAL A 21 -16.62 -116.12 -56.17
C VAL A 21 -15.57 -115.62 -55.19
N LEU A 22 -14.36 -116.17 -55.19
CA LEU A 22 -13.26 -115.73 -54.34
C LEU A 22 -12.80 -114.31 -54.69
N VAL A 23 -12.70 -113.97 -55.97
CA VAL A 23 -12.36 -112.62 -56.44
C VAL A 23 -13.48 -111.64 -56.06
N GLY A 24 -14.75 -112.01 -56.25
CA GLY A 24 -15.89 -111.20 -55.84
C GLY A 24 -15.93 -110.93 -54.33
N ALA A 25 -15.68 -111.95 -53.50
CA ALA A 25 -15.58 -111.79 -52.06
C ALA A 25 -14.38 -110.92 -51.64
N ALA A 26 -13.23 -111.05 -52.32
CA ALA A 26 -12.05 -110.22 -52.07
C ALA A 26 -12.29 -108.75 -52.47
N VAL A 27 -12.96 -108.49 -53.59
CA VAL A 27 -13.36 -107.14 -54.02
C VAL A 27 -14.38 -106.54 -53.05
N PHE A 28 -15.39 -107.32 -52.63
CA PHE A 28 -16.37 -106.87 -51.64
C PHE A 28 -15.70 -106.53 -50.30
N ALA A 29 -14.82 -107.40 -49.78
CA ALA A 29 -14.07 -107.15 -48.57
C ALA A 29 -13.12 -105.93 -48.69
N LEU A 30 -12.55 -105.69 -49.87
CA LEU A 30 -11.76 -104.49 -50.14
C LEU A 30 -12.63 -103.23 -50.14
N GLN A 31 -13.81 -103.30 -50.76
CA GLN A 31 -14.77 -102.20 -50.84
C GLN A 31 -15.35 -101.86 -49.46
N GLU A 32 -15.63 -102.87 -48.63
CA GLU A 32 -16.08 -102.72 -47.25
C GLU A 32 -14.99 -102.09 -46.36
N ARG A 33 -13.72 -102.50 -46.53
CA ARG A 33 -12.58 -101.84 -45.87
C ARG A 33 -12.39 -100.39 -46.31
N GLN A 34 -12.57 -100.08 -47.61
CA GLN A 34 -12.50 -98.71 -48.11
C GLN A 34 -13.65 -97.85 -47.55
N LEU A 35 -14.87 -98.40 -47.51
CA LEU A 35 -16.03 -97.73 -46.94
C LEU A 35 -15.84 -97.45 -45.45
N SER A 36 -15.30 -98.42 -44.70
CA SER A 36 -14.97 -98.24 -43.28
C SER A 36 -13.98 -97.09 -43.08
N ARG A 37 -12.86 -97.08 -43.82
CA ARG A 37 -11.87 -95.99 -43.73
C ARG A 37 -12.45 -94.64 -44.08
N ALA A 38 -13.24 -94.55 -45.16
CA ALA A 38 -13.89 -93.31 -45.56
C ALA A 38 -14.88 -92.82 -44.50
N ASN A 39 -15.57 -93.73 -43.81
CA ASN A 39 -16.50 -93.37 -42.74
C ASN A 39 -15.77 -92.91 -41.47
N ASP A 40 -14.61 -93.51 -41.16
CA ASP A 40 -13.74 -93.07 -40.06
C ASP A 40 -13.17 -91.67 -40.34
N GLU A 41 -12.63 -91.44 -41.54
CA GLU A 41 -12.13 -90.13 -41.99
C GLU A 41 -13.23 -89.07 -42.00
N LEU A 42 -14.45 -89.41 -42.44
CA LEU A 42 -15.60 -88.51 -42.41
C LEU A 42 -16.01 -88.20 -40.97
N SER A 43 -15.94 -89.17 -40.06
CA SER A 43 -16.23 -88.96 -38.65
C SER A 43 -15.20 -88.04 -37.99
N GLU A 44 -13.92 -88.20 -38.31
CA GLU A 44 -12.84 -87.35 -37.82
C GLU A 44 -12.95 -85.93 -38.38
N ALA A 45 -13.23 -85.79 -39.69
CA ALA A 45 -13.43 -84.50 -40.33
C ALA A 45 -14.63 -83.74 -39.74
N ARG A 46 -15.73 -84.44 -39.41
CA ARG A 46 -16.88 -83.85 -38.70
C ARG A 46 -16.50 -83.37 -37.30
N ALA A 47 -15.74 -84.18 -36.55
CA ALA A 47 -15.28 -83.79 -35.23
C ALA A 47 -14.37 -82.54 -35.28
N ALA A 48 -13.46 -82.47 -36.26
CA ALA A 48 -12.60 -81.31 -36.48
C ALA A 48 -13.40 -80.06 -36.89
N ALA A 49 -14.42 -80.22 -37.75
CA ALA A 49 -15.31 -79.12 -38.14
C ALA A 49 -16.14 -78.58 -36.97
N ASP A 50 -16.64 -79.47 -36.10
CA ASP A 50 -17.34 -79.06 -34.88
C ASP A 50 -16.43 -78.31 -33.92
N GLU A 51 -15.16 -78.72 -33.80
CA GLU A 51 -14.18 -78.01 -32.97
C GLU A 51 -13.81 -76.64 -33.55
N LEU A 52 -13.57 -76.54 -34.85
CA LEU A 52 -13.39 -75.25 -35.53
C LEU A 52 -14.59 -74.33 -35.35
N ARG A 53 -15.81 -74.89 -35.38
CA ARG A 53 -17.03 -74.10 -35.13
C ARG A 53 -17.11 -73.59 -33.69
N ARG A 54 -16.68 -74.38 -32.71
CA ARG A 54 -16.60 -73.93 -31.30
C ARG A 54 -15.58 -72.81 -31.15
N THR A 55 -14.37 -72.98 -31.69
CA THR A 55 -13.31 -71.95 -31.61
C THR A 55 -13.72 -70.66 -32.31
N ALA A 56 -14.36 -70.73 -33.48
CA ALA A 56 -14.91 -69.56 -34.16
C ALA A 56 -15.93 -68.81 -33.30
N GLY A 57 -16.83 -69.52 -32.61
CA GLY A 57 -17.79 -68.90 -31.70
C GLY A 57 -17.14 -68.20 -30.49
N VAL A 58 -16.05 -68.76 -29.95
CA VAL A 58 -15.27 -68.11 -28.88
C VAL A 58 -14.61 -66.82 -29.39
N LEU A 59 -13.97 -66.87 -30.56
CA LEU A 59 -13.30 -65.71 -31.15
C LEU A 59 -14.29 -64.60 -31.53
N GLU A 60 -15.50 -64.94 -31.99
CA GLU A 60 -16.56 -63.96 -32.23
C GLU A 60 -16.98 -63.27 -30.92
N GLY A 61 -17.10 -64.03 -29.82
CA GLY A 61 -17.36 -63.48 -28.50
C GLY A 61 -16.27 -62.53 -28.01
N GLU A 62 -15.00 -62.91 -28.16
CA GLU A 62 -13.85 -62.06 -27.81
C GLU A 62 -13.80 -60.78 -28.66
N ARG A 63 -14.08 -60.89 -29.97
CA ARG A 63 -14.17 -59.73 -30.87
C ARG A 63 -15.26 -58.76 -30.41
N ASP A 64 -16.44 -59.27 -30.07
CA ASP A 64 -17.56 -58.43 -29.66
C ASP A 64 -17.28 -57.77 -28.29
N GLN A 65 -16.60 -58.47 -27.38
CA GLN A 65 -16.11 -57.92 -26.12
C GLN A 65 -15.07 -56.82 -26.33
N LEU A 66 -14.07 -57.04 -27.20
CA LEU A 66 -13.07 -56.03 -27.53
C LEU A 66 -13.70 -54.80 -28.16
N LYS A 67 -14.70 -54.97 -29.03
CA LYS A 67 -15.42 -53.86 -29.66
C LYS A 67 -16.18 -53.02 -28.62
N ALA A 68 -16.82 -53.68 -27.65
CA ALA A 68 -17.45 -52.98 -26.53
C ALA A 68 -16.42 -52.19 -25.70
N GLN A 69 -15.28 -52.80 -25.37
CA GLN A 69 -14.20 -52.11 -24.65
C GLN A 69 -13.64 -50.90 -25.40
N VAL A 70 -13.46 -50.99 -26.73
CA VAL A 70 -13.00 -49.85 -27.54
C VAL A 70 -14.02 -48.72 -27.49
N THR A 71 -15.31 -49.03 -27.58
CA THR A 71 -16.38 -48.03 -27.51
C THR A 71 -16.41 -47.34 -26.13
N ASP A 72 -16.23 -48.11 -25.06
CA ASP A 72 -16.14 -47.58 -23.70
C ASP A 72 -14.91 -46.68 -23.53
N GLN A 73 -13.77 -47.07 -24.10
CA GLN A 73 -12.54 -46.29 -24.07
C GLN A 73 -12.65 -44.99 -24.88
N GLU A 74 -13.31 -45.01 -26.05
CA GLU A 74 -13.59 -43.80 -26.83
C GLU A 74 -14.44 -42.82 -26.02
N GLY A 75 -15.49 -43.30 -25.34
CA GLY A 75 -16.30 -42.47 -24.44
C GLY A 75 -15.51 -41.90 -23.25
N ALA A 76 -14.57 -42.66 -22.70
CA ALA A 76 -13.68 -42.18 -21.64
C ALA A 76 -12.70 -41.10 -22.14
N ILE A 77 -12.19 -41.24 -23.36
CA ILE A 77 -11.30 -40.24 -23.99
C ILE A 77 -12.07 -38.93 -24.21
N ASP A 78 -13.29 -38.99 -24.74
CA ASP A 78 -14.12 -37.81 -24.96
C ASP A 78 -14.40 -37.07 -23.64
N ALA A 79 -14.64 -37.80 -22.55
CA ALA A 79 -14.83 -37.21 -21.22
C ALA A 79 -13.56 -36.48 -20.73
N VAL A 80 -12.38 -37.08 -20.92
CA VAL A 80 -11.09 -36.46 -20.54
C VAL A 80 -10.81 -35.21 -21.38
N ILE A 81 -11.13 -35.23 -22.68
CA ILE A 81 -10.99 -34.06 -23.54
C ILE A 81 -11.85 -32.91 -23.03
N ALA A 82 -13.12 -33.16 -22.69
CA ALA A 82 -14.01 -32.15 -22.13
C ALA A 82 -13.50 -31.57 -20.80
N GLU A 83 -12.93 -32.41 -19.93
CA GLU A 83 -12.34 -31.98 -18.66
C GLU A 83 -11.08 -31.11 -18.88
N LEU A 84 -10.24 -31.44 -19.86
CA LEU A 84 -9.05 -30.67 -20.20
C LEU A 84 -9.41 -29.28 -20.77
N GLU A 85 -10.45 -29.19 -21.60
CA GLU A 85 -10.96 -27.93 -22.12
C GLU A 85 -11.50 -27.03 -21.00
N GLU A 86 -12.18 -27.61 -20.02
CA GLU A 86 -12.67 -26.89 -18.84
C GLU A 86 -11.52 -26.41 -17.96
N SER A 87 -10.53 -27.27 -17.68
CA SER A 87 -9.34 -26.88 -16.93
C SER A 87 -8.56 -25.74 -17.62
N THR A 88 -8.44 -25.81 -18.95
CA THR A 88 -7.79 -24.75 -19.75
C THR A 88 -8.55 -23.42 -19.64
N ARG A 89 -9.88 -23.45 -19.67
CA ARG A 89 -10.71 -22.25 -19.43
C ARG A 89 -10.51 -21.68 -18.03
N GLN A 90 -10.45 -22.52 -17.01
CA GLN A 90 -10.21 -22.08 -15.63
C GLN A 90 -8.84 -21.42 -15.46
N VAL A 91 -7.79 -21.99 -16.06
CA VAL A 91 -6.44 -21.39 -16.05
C VAL A 91 -6.45 -20.01 -16.71
N ALA A 92 -7.14 -19.84 -17.84
CA ALA A 92 -7.24 -18.54 -18.51
C ALA A 92 -7.95 -17.49 -17.65
N VAL A 93 -9.03 -17.87 -16.94
CA VAL A 93 -9.73 -16.98 -15.99
C VAL A 93 -8.81 -16.58 -14.84
N LEU A 94 -8.09 -17.53 -14.25
CA LEU A 94 -7.15 -17.26 -13.16
C LEU A 94 -6.01 -16.34 -13.60
N GLN A 95 -5.47 -16.55 -14.81
CA GLN A 95 -4.45 -15.67 -15.39
C GLN A 95 -4.97 -14.24 -15.60
N ALA A 96 -6.22 -14.08 -16.08
CA ALA A 96 -6.83 -12.76 -16.24
C ALA A 96 -7.05 -12.05 -14.88
N GLN A 97 -7.48 -12.79 -13.85
CA GLN A 97 -7.64 -12.26 -12.49
C GLN A 97 -6.29 -11.86 -11.87
N LEU A 98 -5.25 -12.67 -12.05
CA LEU A 98 -3.88 -12.34 -11.62
C LEU A 98 -3.32 -11.12 -12.36
N GLY A 99 -3.59 -10.99 -13.66
CA GLY A 99 -3.22 -9.80 -14.44
C GLY A 99 -3.85 -8.51 -13.89
N GLN A 100 -5.11 -8.57 -13.47
CA GLN A 100 -5.77 -7.44 -12.79
C GLN A 100 -5.20 -7.17 -11.39
N SER A 101 -4.67 -8.18 -10.70
CA SER A 101 -3.96 -8.00 -9.43
C SER A 101 -2.58 -7.34 -9.59
N GLY A 102 -1.98 -7.38 -10.78
CA GLY A 102 -0.72 -6.66 -11.06
C GLY A 102 -0.86 -5.14 -10.92
N ASP A 103 -2.02 -4.59 -11.26
CA ASP A 103 -2.37 -3.17 -11.15
C ASP A 103 -2.39 -2.68 -9.68
N PHE A 104 -2.66 -3.58 -8.72
CA PHE A 104 -2.59 -3.23 -7.29
C PHE A 104 -1.18 -2.88 -6.84
N GLY A 105 -0.14 -3.51 -7.42
CA GLY A 105 1.24 -3.22 -7.07
C GLY A 105 1.64 -1.80 -7.49
N GLU A 106 1.30 -1.42 -8.72
CA GLU A 106 1.56 -0.07 -9.24
C GLU A 106 0.76 0.99 -8.46
N ARG A 107 -0.53 0.75 -8.21
CA ARG A 107 -1.36 1.64 -7.39
C ARG A 107 -0.86 1.77 -5.94
N PHE A 108 -0.36 0.70 -5.34
CA PHE A 108 0.20 0.75 -3.99
C PHE A 108 1.49 1.58 -3.95
N LEU A 109 2.36 1.45 -4.95
CA LEU A 109 3.57 2.27 -5.07
C LEU A 109 3.21 3.74 -5.29
N GLU A 110 2.26 4.03 -6.17
CA GLU A 110 1.76 5.39 -6.42
C GLU A 110 1.18 6.01 -5.14
N LEU A 111 0.31 5.29 -4.42
CA LEU A 111 -0.27 5.76 -3.17
C LEU A 111 0.78 5.99 -2.08
N THR A 112 1.78 5.10 -1.99
CA THR A 112 2.89 5.24 -1.03
C THR A 112 3.72 6.49 -1.34
N GLN A 113 3.98 6.76 -2.62
CA GLN A 113 4.69 7.95 -3.04
C GLN A 113 3.89 9.23 -2.73
N GLN A 114 2.60 9.27 -3.06
CA GLN A 114 1.72 10.39 -2.75
C GLN A 114 1.66 10.67 -1.24
N TYR A 115 1.63 9.62 -0.41
CA TYR A 115 1.63 9.79 1.05
C TYR A 115 2.96 10.38 1.56
N ALA A 116 4.10 9.95 1.00
CA ALA A 116 5.40 10.49 1.37
C ALA A 116 5.55 11.97 0.97
N GLU A 117 5.07 12.35 -0.21
CA GLU A 117 5.04 13.74 -0.68
C GLU A 117 4.19 14.61 0.24
N LEU A 118 2.96 14.17 0.54
CA LEU A 118 2.05 14.89 1.44
C LEU A 118 2.61 15.05 2.85
N GLN A 119 3.31 14.02 3.36
CA GLN A 119 3.96 14.10 4.67
C GLN A 119 5.09 15.15 4.68
N GLY A 120 5.84 15.26 3.57
CA GLY A 120 6.86 16.30 3.40
C GLY A 120 6.26 17.70 3.41
N GLU A 121 5.18 17.93 2.65
CA GLU A 121 4.46 19.20 2.62
C GLU A 121 3.90 19.59 4.00
N TYR A 122 3.33 18.61 4.72
CA TYR A 122 2.82 18.85 6.07
C TYR A 122 3.94 19.27 7.03
N GLN A 123 5.10 18.63 6.96
CA GLN A 123 6.24 18.98 7.80
C GLN A 123 6.76 20.38 7.50
N GLU A 124 6.88 20.76 6.22
CA GLU A 124 7.26 22.12 5.82
C GLU A 124 6.27 23.17 6.35
N LEU A 125 4.96 22.87 6.29
CA LEU A 125 3.94 23.75 6.83
C LEU A 125 4.04 23.91 8.34
N VAL A 126 4.33 22.82 9.08
CA VAL A 126 4.54 22.87 10.53
C VAL A 126 5.76 23.72 10.87
N GLU A 127 6.90 23.49 10.23
CA GLU A 127 8.11 24.28 10.44
C GLU A 127 7.90 25.77 10.12
N THR A 128 7.15 26.05 9.05
CA THR A 128 6.75 27.41 8.69
C THR A 128 5.81 28.01 9.74
N GLY A 129 4.83 27.25 10.23
CA GLY A 129 3.91 27.69 11.27
C GLY A 129 4.62 27.99 12.59
N GLU A 130 5.56 27.14 13.01
CA GLU A 130 6.38 27.37 14.20
C GLU A 130 7.22 28.64 14.09
N ARG A 131 7.78 28.91 12.90
CA ARG A 131 8.52 30.16 12.64
C ARG A 131 7.65 31.41 12.84
N PHE A 132 6.36 31.34 12.50
CA PHE A 132 5.44 32.46 12.66
C PHE A 132 4.72 32.49 14.02
N ALA A 133 4.87 31.45 14.85
CA ALA A 133 4.21 31.38 16.15
C ALA A 133 4.66 32.47 17.13
N SER A 134 5.88 33.00 16.97
CA SER A 134 6.39 34.12 17.78
C SER A 134 5.86 35.50 17.35
N PHE A 135 5.23 35.60 16.18
CA PHE A 135 4.76 36.87 15.64
C PHE A 135 3.37 37.18 16.19
N VAL A 136 3.26 38.28 16.94
CA VAL A 136 1.97 38.76 17.44
C VAL A 136 1.49 39.96 16.61
N PRO A 137 0.24 39.95 16.12
CA PRO A 137 -0.26 41.05 15.31
C PRO A 137 -0.51 42.29 16.17
N ILE A 138 -0.11 43.45 15.64
CA ILE A 138 -0.41 44.78 16.19
C ILE A 138 -1.44 45.44 15.30
N ARG A 139 -2.56 45.88 15.89
CA ARG A 139 -3.56 46.72 15.22
C ARG A 139 -3.41 48.18 15.59
N THR A 140 -3.53 49.03 14.59
CA THR A 140 -3.52 50.49 14.68
C THR A 140 -4.62 51.02 13.74
N PRO A 141 -5.36 52.08 14.11
CA PRO A 141 -6.33 52.74 13.24
C PRO A 141 -5.76 53.23 11.89
N GLU A 142 -4.47 53.51 11.85
CA GLU A 142 -3.78 54.14 10.72
C GLU A 142 -3.40 53.13 9.62
N LEU A 143 -3.34 51.83 9.94
CA LEU A 143 -2.96 50.77 8.99
C LEU A 143 -4.12 49.79 8.70
N PRO A 144 -4.13 49.17 7.50
CA PRO A 144 -5.03 48.05 7.20
C PRO A 144 -4.87 46.90 8.20
N ARG A 145 -5.90 46.04 8.30
CA ARG A 145 -5.90 44.91 9.25
C ARG A 145 -4.63 44.06 9.10
N ASP A 146 -4.02 43.77 10.24
CA ASP A 146 -2.90 42.84 10.42
C ASP A 146 -1.66 43.18 9.57
N ALA A 147 -1.41 44.47 9.32
CA ALA A 147 -0.24 44.95 8.56
C ALA A 147 1.07 44.99 9.37
N LEU A 148 1.00 44.93 10.71
CA LEU A 148 2.16 45.03 11.59
C LEU A 148 2.20 43.81 12.53
N TYR A 149 3.39 43.23 12.68
CA TYR A 149 3.65 42.12 13.58
C TYR A 149 4.86 42.43 14.45
N LEU A 150 4.79 42.01 15.72
CA LEU A 150 5.90 42.03 16.64
C LEU A 150 6.46 40.61 16.78
N ASP A 151 7.74 40.44 16.49
CA ASP A 151 8.43 39.17 16.66
C ASP A 151 8.92 39.02 18.10
N LEU A 152 8.26 38.16 18.87
CA LEU A 152 8.63 37.83 20.25
C LEU A 152 9.76 36.78 20.34
N SER A 153 10.28 36.28 19.22
CA SER A 153 11.44 35.40 19.22
C SER A 153 12.73 36.16 19.53
N VAL A 154 12.73 37.49 19.35
CA VAL A 154 13.86 38.36 19.66
C VAL A 154 14.03 38.42 21.19
N PRO A 155 15.14 37.90 21.76
CA PRO A 155 15.27 37.79 23.20
C PRO A 155 15.15 39.13 23.92
N GLY A 156 14.28 39.18 24.92
CA GLY A 156 14.06 40.36 25.76
C GLY A 156 13.14 41.43 25.17
N VAL A 157 12.77 41.34 23.89
CA VAL A 157 11.77 42.24 23.33
C VAL A 157 10.41 41.95 23.96
N THR A 158 9.77 42.99 24.45
CA THR A 158 8.45 42.92 25.08
C THR A 158 7.62 44.14 24.70
N TYR A 159 6.34 44.15 25.09
CA TYR A 159 5.46 45.28 24.85
C TYR A 159 4.63 45.59 26.10
N THR A 160 4.21 46.84 26.21
CA THR A 160 3.30 47.29 27.26
C THR A 160 2.43 48.44 26.77
N SER A 161 1.29 48.63 27.41
CA SER A 161 0.52 49.86 27.27
C SER A 161 1.28 51.01 27.93
N ALA A 162 1.17 52.21 27.38
CA ALA A 162 1.86 53.37 27.94
C ALA A 162 1.55 53.64 29.42
N VAL A 163 2.58 54.00 30.19
CA VAL A 163 2.41 54.48 31.57
C VAL A 163 1.81 55.88 31.54
N CYS A 164 0.52 55.95 31.80
CA CYS A 164 -0.28 57.17 31.74
C CYS A 164 0.03 58.16 32.87
N SER A 165 0.95 59.08 32.61
CA SER A 165 1.14 60.29 33.42
C SER A 165 0.98 61.59 32.62
N GLY A 166 0.94 61.51 31.28
CA GLY A 166 0.95 62.67 30.39
C GLY A 166 2.32 63.36 30.26
N SER A 167 3.33 62.93 31.02
CA SER A 167 4.66 63.59 31.04
C SER A 167 5.44 63.43 29.73
N MET A 168 5.10 62.45 28.90
CA MET A 168 5.74 62.18 27.62
C MET A 168 4.94 62.73 26.42
N GLU A 169 3.84 63.44 26.66
CA GLU A 169 3.06 64.06 25.59
C GLU A 169 3.78 65.26 24.96
N PRO A 170 3.56 65.57 23.67
CA PRO A 170 2.69 64.85 22.72
C PRO A 170 3.37 63.64 22.05
N ASN A 171 4.63 63.37 22.37
CA ASN A 171 5.42 62.35 21.65
C ASN A 171 4.98 60.91 21.95
N ILE A 172 4.48 60.64 23.16
CA ILE A 172 3.94 59.34 23.56
C ILE A 172 2.65 59.55 24.34
N SER A 173 1.56 58.99 23.81
CA SER A 173 0.22 59.03 24.40
C SER A 173 -0.06 57.80 25.25
N CYS A 174 -1.07 57.92 26.10
CA CYS A 174 -1.69 56.83 26.86
C CYS A 174 -2.23 55.67 26.03
N GLU A 175 -2.59 55.93 24.77
CA GLU A 175 -3.18 54.94 23.87
C GLU A 175 -2.13 54.18 23.06
N ASP A 176 -0.85 54.55 23.20
CA ASP A 176 0.21 53.98 22.41
C ASP A 176 0.70 52.64 22.97
N LEU A 177 1.08 51.75 22.05
CA LEU A 177 1.79 50.53 22.36
C LEU A 177 3.29 50.80 22.38
N GLN A 178 3.93 50.47 23.50
CA GLN A 178 5.36 50.63 23.67
C GLN A 178 6.05 49.30 23.45
N VAL A 179 7.03 49.27 22.54
CA VAL A 179 7.91 48.11 22.33
C VAL A 179 9.23 48.38 23.03
N LEU A 180 9.61 47.48 23.91
CA LEU A 180 10.65 47.66 24.92
C LEU A 180 11.66 46.51 24.85
N TYR A 181 12.90 46.75 25.26
CA TYR A 181 13.90 45.69 25.46
C TYR A 181 14.81 46.00 26.67
N PRO A 182 15.35 44.99 27.38
CA PRO A 182 16.27 45.21 28.49
C PRO A 182 17.62 45.71 27.95
N PRO A 183 18.02 46.96 28.24
CA PRO A 183 19.24 47.53 27.69
C PRO A 183 20.46 47.05 28.49
N ARG A 184 21.61 46.97 27.84
CA ARG A 184 22.89 47.04 28.57
C ARG A 184 23.17 48.50 28.89
N VAL A 185 23.95 48.77 29.93
CA VAL A 185 24.35 50.14 30.29
C VAL A 185 25.03 50.88 29.12
N THR A 186 25.77 50.14 28.28
CA THR A 186 26.42 50.67 27.07
C THR A 186 25.46 51.02 25.93
N ASP A 187 24.19 50.60 26.04
CA ASP A 187 23.16 50.87 25.03
C ASP A 187 22.32 52.12 25.40
N LEU A 188 22.69 52.84 26.48
CA LEU A 188 21.95 53.98 27.04
C LEU A 188 22.72 55.29 26.85
N ASP A 189 22.15 56.18 26.05
CA ASP A 189 22.69 57.49 25.71
C ASP A 189 21.69 58.62 25.97
N VAL A 190 22.19 59.86 25.97
CA VAL A 190 21.33 61.05 26.03
C VAL A 190 20.37 61.04 24.84
N GLY A 191 19.07 61.22 25.13
CA GLY A 191 18.00 61.18 24.15
C GLY A 191 17.21 59.88 24.13
N ASP A 192 17.75 58.80 24.70
CA ASP A 192 17.00 57.54 24.83
C ASP A 192 15.85 57.66 25.81
N ILE A 193 14.79 56.87 25.60
CA ILE A 193 13.67 56.78 26.54
C ILE A 193 13.79 55.48 27.31
N ILE A 194 13.80 55.58 28.64
CA ILE A 194 13.98 54.45 29.53
C ILE A 194 12.76 54.25 30.42
N TYR A 195 12.47 52.98 30.68
CA TYR A 195 11.47 52.51 31.63
C TYR A 195 12.19 52.03 32.88
N TYR A 196 11.97 52.72 34.00
CA TYR A 196 12.69 52.46 35.24
C TYR A 196 11.75 52.46 36.44
N ARG A 197 12.21 51.84 37.54
CA ARG A 197 11.49 51.87 38.81
C ARG A 197 11.98 53.06 39.63
N LYS A 198 11.06 53.87 40.14
CA LYS A 198 11.41 54.96 41.06
C LYS A 198 11.68 54.41 42.47
N GLN A 199 12.95 54.39 42.89
CA GLN A 199 13.36 54.01 44.26
C GLN A 199 13.48 55.23 45.20
N GLN A 200 13.25 55.02 46.50
CA GLN A 200 13.56 56.00 47.57
C GLN A 200 15.02 55.87 48.03
N PRO A 201 15.67 56.92 48.59
CA PRO A 201 15.06 58.15 49.12
C PRO A 201 15.27 59.42 48.28
N ASP A 202 16.10 59.42 47.25
CA ASP A 202 16.55 60.65 46.57
C ASP A 202 15.52 61.23 45.57
N CYS A 203 14.35 60.59 45.48
CA CYS A 203 13.31 60.93 44.53
C CYS A 203 11.97 61.18 45.25
N SER A 204 12.00 62.10 46.23
CA SER A 204 10.88 62.44 47.11
C SER A 204 9.62 62.88 46.34
N GLY A 205 8.59 62.04 46.37
CA GLY A 205 7.25 62.31 45.84
C GLY A 205 6.32 61.13 46.10
N PRO A 206 4.99 61.27 45.99
CA PRO A 206 3.99 60.25 46.36
C PRO A 206 3.94 59.02 45.43
N MET A 207 5.00 58.77 44.66
CA MET A 207 5.05 57.86 43.51
C MET A 207 6.10 56.74 43.70
N GLU A 208 6.36 56.34 44.94
CA GLU A 208 7.26 55.23 45.27
C GLU A 208 6.78 53.92 44.64
N GLY A 209 7.71 53.11 44.14
CA GLY A 209 7.41 51.81 43.53
C GLY A 209 6.66 51.88 42.20
N ARG A 210 6.43 53.08 41.66
CA ARG A 210 5.84 53.26 40.33
C ARG A 210 6.91 53.15 39.26
N PHE A 211 6.48 52.63 38.12
CA PHE A 211 7.27 52.65 36.91
C PHE A 211 7.12 54.01 36.23
N VAL A 212 8.22 54.51 35.69
CA VAL A 212 8.29 55.79 35.00
C VAL A 212 8.95 55.56 33.64
N LEU A 213 8.43 56.21 32.62
CA LEU A 213 9.00 56.22 31.28
C LEU A 213 9.39 57.65 30.95
N HIS A 214 10.69 57.96 30.90
CA HIS A 214 11.18 59.29 30.59
C HIS A 214 12.45 59.26 29.73
N ARG A 215 12.77 60.40 29.11
CA ARG A 215 13.96 60.57 28.28
C ARG A 215 15.19 60.88 29.11
N ILE A 216 16.32 60.23 28.81
CA ILE A 216 17.63 60.55 29.35
C ILE A 216 18.01 61.95 28.85
N SER A 217 18.16 62.88 29.78
CA SER A 217 18.61 64.25 29.52
C SER A 217 20.11 64.43 29.77
N ARG A 218 20.68 63.61 30.67
CA ARG A 218 22.11 63.61 30.99
C ARG A 218 22.56 62.25 31.51
N VAL A 219 23.77 61.85 31.13
CA VAL A 219 24.46 60.67 31.68
C VAL A 219 25.50 61.14 32.70
N LEU A 220 25.48 60.54 33.88
CA LEU A 220 26.39 60.81 34.98
C LEU A 220 27.29 59.59 35.19
N ILE A 221 28.60 59.81 35.15
CA ILE A 221 29.60 58.77 35.36
C ILE A 221 30.43 59.16 36.57
N GLY A 222 30.45 58.31 37.61
CA GLY A 222 31.18 58.57 38.84
C GLY A 222 31.62 57.29 39.56
N GLY A 223 32.21 57.45 40.74
CA GLY A 223 32.72 56.33 41.54
C GLY A 223 31.64 55.33 42.01
N ALA A 224 30.36 55.70 41.93
CA ALA A 224 29.21 54.84 42.24
C ALA A 224 28.64 54.10 41.02
N GLY A 225 29.16 54.33 39.81
CA GLY A 225 28.66 53.72 38.57
C GLY A 225 28.12 54.73 37.57
N VAL A 226 27.25 54.25 36.68
CA VAL A 226 26.54 55.06 35.68
C VAL A 226 25.14 55.35 36.20
N ALA A 227 24.72 56.61 36.10
CA ALA A 227 23.37 57.03 36.45
C ALA A 227 22.85 58.07 35.45
N PHE A 228 21.55 58.33 35.47
CA PHE A 228 20.86 59.12 34.47
C PHE A 228 20.00 60.21 35.10
N GLU A 229 20.03 61.40 34.52
CA GLU A 229 18.98 62.39 34.76
C GLU A 229 17.91 62.23 33.69
N THR A 230 16.68 62.04 34.12
CA THR A 230 15.55 61.85 33.23
C THR A 230 14.64 63.06 33.20
N LYS A 231 13.86 63.15 32.11
CA LYS A 231 12.89 64.21 31.91
C LYS A 231 11.76 63.71 31.02
N GLY A 232 10.52 64.00 31.42
CA GLY A 232 9.35 63.86 30.54
C GLY A 232 9.37 64.88 29.40
N ASP A 233 8.99 64.46 28.19
CA ASP A 233 8.98 65.33 26.99
C ASP A 233 8.07 66.57 27.14
N ALA A 234 6.99 66.47 27.91
CA ALA A 234 6.06 67.57 28.21
C ALA A 234 6.60 68.56 29.24
N LEU A 235 7.62 68.17 30.02
CA LEU A 235 8.14 68.97 31.11
C LEU A 235 9.16 70.00 30.59
N SER A 236 9.31 71.13 31.27
CA SER A 236 10.35 72.11 30.95
C SER A 236 11.65 71.87 31.73
N PHE A 237 11.57 71.20 32.88
CA PHE A 237 12.68 70.86 33.78
C PHE A 237 12.82 69.33 33.92
N GLY A 238 14.00 68.86 34.34
CA GLY A 238 14.24 67.44 34.62
C GLY A 238 13.59 66.98 35.92
N ASP A 239 13.44 65.68 36.12
CA ASP A 239 12.66 65.12 37.23
C ASP A 239 13.26 65.37 38.62
N GLY A 240 14.48 65.91 38.68
CA GLY A 240 15.22 66.18 39.91
C GLY A 240 15.73 64.91 40.62
N CYS A 241 15.52 63.75 40.03
CA CYS A 241 15.87 62.43 40.53
C CYS A 241 16.96 61.83 39.64
N ILE A 242 17.99 61.25 40.27
CA ILE A 242 19.03 60.49 39.58
C ILE A 242 18.60 59.03 39.53
N VAL A 243 18.64 58.42 38.35
CA VAL A 243 18.27 57.03 38.09
C VAL A 243 19.54 56.19 37.92
N PRO A 244 19.91 55.34 38.88
CA PRO A 244 21.01 54.40 38.72
C PRO A 244 20.77 53.46 37.53
N ALA A 245 21.84 53.01 36.87
CA ALA A 245 21.69 52.14 35.70
C ALA A 245 21.04 50.79 36.04
N GLU A 246 21.21 50.29 37.25
CA GLU A 246 20.57 49.08 37.76
C GLU A 246 19.05 49.20 37.93
N ASP A 247 18.51 50.42 38.02
CA ASP A 247 17.06 50.66 38.13
C ASP A 247 16.36 50.76 36.78
N VAL A 248 17.12 50.81 35.69
CA VAL A 248 16.60 50.79 34.32
C VAL A 248 16.20 49.37 33.95
N LEU A 249 14.90 49.17 33.70
CA LEU A 249 14.34 47.87 33.36
C LEU A 249 14.33 47.66 31.85
N TYR A 250 13.92 48.69 31.11
CA TYR A 250 13.81 48.63 29.65
C TYR A 250 14.23 49.94 28.99
N LYS A 251 14.68 49.86 27.74
CA LYS A 251 14.77 50.97 26.79
C LYS A 251 13.66 50.84 25.77
N LEU A 252 13.07 51.97 25.40
CA LEU A 252 12.06 52.06 24.36
C LEU A 252 12.71 51.87 23.00
N LEU A 253 12.25 50.84 22.28
CA LEU A 253 12.66 50.56 20.90
C LEU A 253 11.84 51.38 19.92
N THR A 254 10.51 51.30 20.05
CA THR A 254 9.57 52.04 19.21
C THR A 254 8.22 52.18 19.90
N VAL A 255 7.43 53.10 19.36
CA VAL A 255 6.05 53.35 19.76
C VAL A 255 5.16 53.09 18.56
N VAL A 256 4.05 52.40 18.77
CA VAL A 256 2.99 52.26 17.77
C VAL A 256 1.81 53.06 18.25
N HIS A 257 1.55 54.20 17.59
CA HIS A 257 0.47 55.08 17.98
C HIS A 257 -0.88 54.38 17.87
N ASN A 258 -1.70 54.52 18.92
CA ASN A 258 -3.00 53.85 19.03
C ASN A 258 -2.93 52.32 18.83
N GLY A 259 -1.76 51.72 19.06
CA GLY A 259 -1.45 50.32 18.80
C GLY A 259 -2.03 49.38 19.86
N ARG A 260 -2.47 48.18 19.45
CA ARG A 260 -2.91 47.11 20.36
C ARG A 260 -2.48 45.74 19.85
N VAL A 261 -1.93 44.90 20.73
CA VAL A 261 -1.68 43.48 20.43
C VAL A 261 -2.99 42.71 20.54
N ILE A 262 -3.25 41.84 19.57
CA ILE A 262 -4.41 40.95 19.59
C ILE A 262 -3.90 39.54 19.80
N GLU A 263 -4.15 38.98 20.98
CA GLU A 263 -3.90 37.57 21.23
C GLU A 263 -4.78 36.73 20.30
N GLN A 264 -4.17 35.85 19.50
CA GLN A 264 -4.92 34.88 18.73
C GLN A 264 -5.63 33.94 19.72
N GLN A 265 -6.96 34.03 19.79
CA GLN A 265 -7.75 32.99 20.43
C GLN A 265 -7.62 31.73 19.57
N THR A 266 -6.74 30.82 19.95
CA THR A 266 -6.62 29.49 19.35
C THR A 266 -7.83 28.66 19.80
N GLN A 267 -9.02 28.98 19.30
CA GLN A 267 -10.18 28.11 19.42
C GLN A 267 -10.06 27.07 18.30
N VAL A 268 -9.32 26.00 18.58
CA VAL A 268 -9.37 24.79 17.76
C VAL A 268 -10.77 24.20 17.94
N ASP A 269 -11.67 24.46 17.00
CA ASP A 269 -12.98 23.84 16.95
C ASP A 269 -12.80 22.35 16.69
N SER A 270 -12.80 21.57 17.76
CA SER A 270 -12.68 20.11 17.74
C SER A 270 -14.00 19.47 17.31
N ARG A 271 -14.46 19.76 16.09
CA ARG A 271 -15.57 19.08 15.41
C ARG A 271 -15.18 18.73 13.98
N GLY A 272 -14.48 17.61 13.85
CA GLY A 272 -14.41 16.77 12.67
C GLY A 272 -14.78 15.36 13.07
#